data_AF-A0AAU0WYM3-F1
#
_entry.id   AF-A0AAU0WYM3-F1
#
_cell.length_a   1.000
_cell.length_b   1.000
_cell.length_c   1.000
_cell.angle_alpha   90.00
_cell.angle_beta   90.00
_cell.angle_gamma   90.00
#
_symmetry.space_group_name_H-M   'P 1'
#
loop_
_entity.id
_entity.type
_entity.pdbx_description
1 polymer ?
#
loop_
_entity_poly.entity_id
_entity_poly.type
_entity_poly.pdbx_seq_one_letter_code
_entity_poly.pdbx_strand_id
1 'polypeptide(L)'
;MTYPSNGSVAPPERPAAAPSIPGVPPQAQRGGPPGAPPPRRRTAWAEGVDRLKAAATTEPGRLRIIGAILALLVVAFGATTAWQMTDRSAAADDVLHSSQPLSADAADIYRSLADANTAASSGFLAGGQEPAAARERYERDIRNAADKLVTAATSTDPGTRSAGTIAELNKLLPQYKGLIERARANNRQGFPLGGAYLRYANEKMQTEMLPAAEDLYKTENQRLRNDYDSATPYPWIAIVLGVLALAGLAWAQRRNYQRTNRVFNQGLVAATAAATVVLLWLVVGHTVARSGLTASYDHGVRSLNVLHDASIASLKARGSENLTLVSRGAETVSVKGETKDKYDVDFQQEMTALAGKLNAAYALADDEGDTTGRAPVTKANDSMKEWRKRHQDAREQDDSGNYQGALDKIIGSKKDKPTGECFDLVDKNLDTALVHEQRQFSDKASGGLDAMTGLPVGAAVLAVLAAAGAVFGIGRRLSEYR
;
A
#
# COMPACT_ATOMS: atom_id res chain seq x y z
N MET A 1 48.13 -10.39 -24.44
CA MET A 1 48.59 -11.25 -23.34
C MET A 1 47.33 -11.95 -22.79
N THR A 2 46.76 -13.07 -23.23
CA THR A 2 47.13 -14.22 -24.07
C THR A 2 48.42 -14.94 -23.68
N TYR A 3 48.27 -15.95 -22.82
CA TYR A 3 49.07 -17.17 -22.83
C TYR A 3 48.17 -18.41 -22.58
N PRO A 4 48.51 -19.59 -23.16
CA PRO A 4 47.58 -20.67 -23.48
C PRO A 4 47.85 -22.00 -22.75
N SER A 5 47.18 -23.06 -23.23
CA SER A 5 47.15 -24.46 -22.80
C SER A 5 48.48 -25.21 -22.83
N ASN A 6 48.57 -26.29 -22.06
CA ASN A 6 49.43 -27.44 -22.36
C ASN A 6 48.70 -28.77 -22.09
N GLY A 7 48.78 -29.68 -23.06
CA GLY A 7 48.17 -31.00 -23.06
C GLY A 7 49.16 -32.15 -22.84
N SER A 8 48.55 -33.32 -22.59
CA SER A 8 48.92 -34.71 -22.92
C SER A 8 50.33 -35.25 -22.68
N VAL A 9 50.40 -36.32 -21.85
CA VAL A 9 51.27 -37.50 -22.06
C VAL A 9 50.57 -38.76 -21.50
N ALA A 10 50.62 -39.88 -22.24
CA ALA A 10 50.20 -41.24 -21.85
C ALA A 10 51.44 -42.17 -21.75
N PRO A 11 51.27 -43.51 -21.58
CA PRO A 11 51.09 -44.32 -20.37
C PRO A 11 52.39 -45.11 -20.00
N PRO A 12 52.37 -46.10 -19.07
CA PRO A 12 52.51 -47.48 -19.58
C PRO A 12 51.81 -48.62 -18.80
N GLU A 13 51.41 -49.62 -19.60
CA GLU A 13 51.46 -51.10 -19.47
C GLU A 13 51.14 -51.89 -18.18
N ARG A 14 50.39 -52.98 -18.40
CA ARG A 14 49.99 -54.06 -17.48
C ARG A 14 51.11 -55.09 -17.27
N PRO A 15 51.02 -55.91 -16.20
CA PRO A 15 51.47 -57.30 -16.29
C PRO A 15 50.39 -58.35 -15.95
N ALA A 16 50.34 -59.35 -16.83
CA ALA A 16 50.10 -60.80 -16.68
C ALA A 16 48.92 -61.34 -15.85
N ALA A 17 47.99 -61.98 -16.56
CA ALA A 17 47.01 -62.93 -16.03
C ALA A 17 47.67 -64.29 -15.72
N ALA A 18 47.33 -64.87 -14.57
CA ALA A 18 47.69 -66.22 -14.17
C ALA A 18 46.73 -67.27 -14.78
N PRO A 19 47.19 -68.51 -15.05
CA PRO A 19 46.42 -69.53 -15.76
C PRO A 19 45.33 -70.19 -14.89
N SER A 20 44.15 -70.36 -15.49
CA SER A 20 42.99 -71.08 -14.93
C SER A 20 43.11 -72.60 -15.12
N ILE A 21 42.81 -73.35 -14.06
CA ILE A 21 42.73 -74.81 -14.03
C ILE A 21 41.36 -75.26 -14.60
N PRO A 22 41.25 -76.35 -15.38
CA PRO A 22 39.96 -76.82 -15.90
C PRO A 22 39.06 -77.36 -14.77
N GLY A 23 37.88 -76.76 -14.62
CA GLY A 23 36.82 -77.22 -13.73
C GLY A 23 36.11 -78.48 -14.25
N VAL A 24 35.98 -79.47 -13.38
CA VAL A 24 35.23 -80.72 -13.56
C VAL A 24 33.73 -80.43 -13.83
N PRO A 25 33.07 -81.10 -14.78
CA PRO A 25 31.64 -80.87 -15.05
C PRO A 25 30.75 -81.42 -13.91
N PRO A 26 29.76 -80.67 -13.41
CA PRO A 26 28.76 -81.21 -12.49
C PRO A 26 27.76 -82.10 -13.24
N GLN A 27 27.50 -83.27 -12.65
CA GLN A 27 26.47 -84.24 -13.02
C GLN A 27 25.08 -83.61 -13.15
N ALA A 28 24.37 -83.99 -14.21
CA ALA A 28 22.97 -83.66 -14.44
C ALA A 28 22.07 -84.24 -13.33
N GLN A 29 21.47 -83.37 -12.52
CA GLN A 29 20.35 -83.72 -11.64
C GLN A 29 19.03 -83.60 -12.38
N ARG A 30 18.28 -84.71 -12.36
CA ARG A 30 16.95 -84.89 -12.94
C ARG A 30 15.92 -83.95 -12.28
N GLY A 31 14.97 -83.50 -13.09
CA GLY A 31 14.02 -82.42 -12.80
C GLY A 31 13.13 -82.61 -11.56
N GLY A 32 12.93 -81.50 -10.84
CA GLY A 32 11.85 -81.29 -9.89
C GLY A 32 10.65 -80.56 -10.53
N PRO A 33 9.47 -80.55 -9.88
CA PRO A 33 8.22 -80.05 -10.46
C PRO A 33 8.23 -78.52 -10.65
N PRO A 34 7.36 -77.96 -11.51
CA PRO A 34 7.37 -76.54 -11.84
C PRO A 34 7.17 -75.66 -10.60
N GLY A 35 8.10 -74.73 -10.39
CA GLY A 35 8.07 -73.74 -9.32
C GLY A 35 6.90 -72.78 -9.46
N ALA A 36 6.30 -72.41 -8.33
CA ALA A 36 5.22 -71.44 -8.23
C ALA A 36 5.59 -70.09 -8.88
N PRO A 37 4.62 -69.36 -9.48
CA PRO A 37 4.87 -68.08 -10.12
C PRO A 37 5.44 -67.05 -9.12
N PRO A 38 6.33 -66.15 -9.57
CA PRO A 38 6.94 -65.15 -8.69
C PRO A 38 5.87 -64.22 -8.11
N PRO A 39 5.98 -63.80 -6.83
CA PRO A 39 5.00 -62.92 -6.23
C PRO A 39 4.95 -61.59 -7.00
N ARG A 40 3.73 -61.15 -7.35
CA ARG A 40 3.48 -59.85 -7.98
C ARG A 40 4.10 -58.75 -7.11
N ARG A 41 5.09 -58.02 -7.64
CA ARG A 41 5.67 -56.85 -6.98
C ARG A 41 4.56 -55.83 -6.72
N ARG A 42 4.23 -55.61 -5.45
CA ARG A 42 3.28 -54.56 -5.05
C ARG A 42 3.96 -53.20 -5.20
N THR A 43 3.19 -52.15 -5.45
CA THR A 43 3.73 -50.80 -5.59
C THR A 43 4.32 -50.33 -4.25
N ALA A 44 5.39 -49.54 -4.28
CA ALA A 44 6.06 -49.02 -3.07
C ALA A 44 5.10 -48.28 -2.12
N TRP A 45 4.00 -47.73 -2.66
CA TRP A 45 2.94 -47.10 -1.90
C TRP A 45 2.10 -48.11 -1.10
N ALA A 46 1.72 -49.25 -1.69
CA ALA A 46 1.00 -50.31 -1.00
C ALA A 46 1.85 -50.97 0.10
N GLU A 47 3.15 -51.18 -0.16
CA GLU A 47 4.10 -51.67 0.86
C GLU A 47 4.34 -50.64 1.98
N GLY A 48 4.34 -49.34 1.66
CA GLY A 48 4.41 -48.26 2.64
C GLY A 48 3.19 -48.22 3.57
N VAL A 49 1.99 -48.40 3.02
CA VAL A 49 0.73 -48.46 3.79
C VAL A 49 0.67 -49.72 4.67
N ASP A 50 1.10 -50.87 4.15
CA ASP A 50 1.13 -52.13 4.93
C ASP A 50 2.18 -52.09 6.06
N ARG A 51 3.36 -51.46 5.83
CA ARG A 51 4.35 -51.22 6.89
C ARG A 51 3.86 -50.24 7.96
N LEU A 52 3.12 -49.20 7.57
CA LEU A 52 2.47 -48.30 8.52
C LEU A 52 1.40 -49.02 9.36
N LYS A 53 0.61 -49.91 8.75
CA LYS A 53 -0.38 -50.75 9.44
C LYS A 53 0.26 -51.75 10.41
N ALA A 54 1.35 -52.42 10.00
CA ALA A 54 2.09 -53.36 10.86
C ALA A 54 2.91 -52.67 11.97
N ALA A 55 3.38 -51.44 11.74
CA ALA A 55 3.98 -50.62 12.79
C ALA A 55 2.93 -50.13 13.80
N ALA A 56 1.68 -49.89 13.37
CA ALA A 56 0.60 -49.47 14.27
C ALA A 56 0.17 -50.53 15.30
N THR A 57 0.56 -51.80 15.13
CA THR A 57 0.24 -52.90 16.06
C THR A 57 1.32 -53.15 17.13
N THR A 58 2.50 -52.53 17.05
CA THR A 58 3.59 -52.66 18.05
C THR A 58 3.77 -51.35 18.82
N GLU A 59 4.07 -51.41 20.14
CA GLU A 59 4.28 -50.21 20.96
C GLU A 59 5.36 -49.25 20.42
N PRO A 60 6.51 -49.74 19.90
CA PRO A 60 7.52 -48.88 19.27
C PRO A 60 7.04 -48.19 17.98
N GLY A 61 6.22 -48.86 17.17
CA GLY A 61 5.70 -48.27 15.93
C GLY A 61 4.61 -47.23 16.17
N ARG A 62 3.77 -47.40 17.21
CA ARG A 62 2.80 -46.37 17.65
C ARG A 62 3.49 -45.08 18.10
N LEU A 63 4.61 -45.16 18.81
CA LEU A 63 5.38 -43.99 19.23
C LEU A 63 5.99 -43.23 18.05
N ARG A 64 6.46 -43.94 17.01
CA ARG A 64 6.96 -43.32 15.78
C ARG A 64 5.88 -42.58 15.01
N ILE A 65 4.67 -43.15 14.92
CA ILE A 65 3.54 -42.52 14.22
C ILE A 65 3.09 -41.25 14.97
N ILE A 66 2.90 -41.32 16.29
CA ILE A 66 2.53 -40.14 17.11
C ILE A 66 3.59 -39.05 16.97
N GLY A 67 4.86 -39.43 17.06
CA GLY A 67 5.98 -38.50 16.91
C GLY A 67 6.03 -37.84 15.53
N ALA A 68 5.79 -38.60 14.45
CA ALA A 68 5.72 -38.09 13.09
C ALA A 68 4.53 -37.14 12.89
N ILE A 69 3.36 -37.46 13.45
CA ILE A 69 2.17 -36.58 13.40
C ILE A 69 2.43 -35.27 14.14
N LEU A 70 3.04 -35.33 15.33
CA LEU A 70 3.37 -34.12 16.09
C LEU A 70 4.42 -33.27 15.38
N ALA A 71 5.45 -33.90 14.81
CA ALA A 71 6.45 -33.19 14.00
C ALA A 71 5.79 -32.51 12.79
N LEU A 72 4.89 -33.21 12.09
CA LEU A 72 4.13 -32.65 10.97
C LEU A 72 3.25 -31.47 11.41
N LEU A 73 2.54 -31.58 12.54
CA LEU A 73 1.70 -30.50 13.06
C LEU A 73 2.52 -29.26 13.43
N VAL A 74 3.68 -29.44 14.06
CA VAL A 74 4.56 -28.31 14.42
C VAL A 74 5.17 -27.66 13.19
N VAL A 75 5.60 -28.47 12.20
CA VAL A 75 6.10 -27.95 10.92
C VAL A 75 4.99 -27.21 10.17
N ALA A 76 3.77 -27.75 10.11
CA ALA A 76 2.63 -27.11 9.48
C ALA A 76 2.26 -25.79 10.18
N PHE A 77 2.25 -25.76 11.51
CA PHE A 77 2.05 -24.54 12.29
C PHE A 77 3.13 -23.49 11.99
N GLY A 78 4.41 -23.89 12.03
CA GLY A 78 5.53 -22.98 11.77
C GLY A 78 5.53 -22.43 10.35
N ALA A 79 5.31 -23.29 9.34
CA ALA A 79 5.26 -22.89 7.93
C ALA A 79 4.07 -21.96 7.65
N THR A 80 2.88 -22.28 8.17
CA THR A 80 1.68 -21.45 8.00
C THR A 80 1.85 -20.10 8.71
N THR A 81 2.44 -20.10 9.91
CA THR A 81 2.76 -18.88 10.65
C THR A 81 3.73 -18.01 9.85
N ALA A 82 4.83 -18.58 9.36
CA ALA A 82 5.81 -17.84 8.57
C ALA A 82 5.19 -17.24 7.30
N TRP A 83 4.40 -18.02 6.56
CA TRP A 83 3.70 -17.54 5.36
C TRP A 83 2.70 -16.42 5.68
N GLN A 84 1.77 -16.65 6.61
CA GLN A 84 0.73 -15.66 6.96
C GLN A 84 1.30 -14.37 7.57
N MET A 85 2.41 -14.46 8.31
CA MET A 85 3.09 -13.28 8.84
C MET A 85 3.89 -12.54 7.78
N THR A 86 4.53 -13.26 6.83
CA THR A 86 5.27 -12.62 5.73
C THR A 86 4.34 -11.77 4.86
N ASP A 87 3.20 -12.34 4.44
CA ASP A 87 2.21 -11.62 3.63
C ASP A 87 1.67 -10.38 4.36
N ARG A 88 1.42 -10.49 5.67
CA ARG A 88 0.94 -9.36 6.49
C ARG A 88 2.00 -8.29 6.71
N SER A 89 3.25 -8.70 6.95
CA SER A 89 4.36 -7.76 7.11
C SER A 89 4.65 -7.02 5.81
N ALA A 90 4.55 -7.70 4.67
CA ALA A 90 4.70 -7.07 3.35
C ALA A 90 3.56 -6.07 3.11
N ALA A 91 2.31 -6.43 3.36
CA ALA A 91 1.19 -5.51 3.23
C ALA A 91 1.29 -4.30 4.19
N ALA A 92 1.75 -4.50 5.43
CA ALA A 92 1.98 -3.41 6.37
C ALA A 92 3.15 -2.50 5.94
N ASP A 93 4.20 -3.07 5.36
CA ASP A 93 5.32 -2.32 4.78
C ASP A 93 4.88 -1.51 3.56
N ASP A 94 4.08 -2.09 2.67
CA ASP A 94 3.50 -1.43 1.51
C ASP A 94 2.64 -0.23 1.92
N VAL A 95 1.83 -0.34 2.98
CA VAL A 95 1.05 0.79 3.53
C VAL A 95 1.96 1.98 3.85
N LEU A 96 3.10 1.75 4.51
CA LEU A 96 3.98 2.82 4.99
C LEU A 96 4.89 3.38 3.89
N HIS A 97 5.47 2.51 3.06
CA HIS A 97 6.55 2.85 2.15
C HIS A 97 6.14 2.95 0.68
N SER A 98 4.93 2.50 0.31
CA SER A 98 4.45 2.51 -1.07
C SER A 98 3.09 3.19 -1.20
N SER A 99 2.02 2.55 -0.75
CA SER A 99 0.65 2.92 -1.08
C SER A 99 0.20 4.23 -0.45
N GLN A 100 0.62 4.54 0.79
CA GLN A 100 0.28 5.83 1.38
C GLN A 100 1.05 6.99 0.74
N PRO A 101 2.39 6.94 0.58
CA PRO A 101 3.13 7.96 -0.15
C PRO A 101 2.61 8.18 -1.58
N LEU A 102 2.27 7.11 -2.30
CA LEU A 102 1.70 7.19 -3.65
C LEU A 102 0.33 7.88 -3.66
N SER A 103 -0.54 7.60 -2.68
CA SER A 103 -1.83 8.27 -2.55
C SER A 103 -1.66 9.78 -2.26
N ALA A 104 -0.71 10.13 -1.38
CA ALA A 104 -0.38 11.52 -1.08
C ALA A 104 0.20 12.25 -2.31
N ASP A 105 1.14 11.62 -3.04
CA ASP A 105 1.71 12.16 -4.27
C ASP A 105 0.64 12.36 -5.35
N ALA A 106 -0.32 11.45 -5.47
CA ALA A 106 -1.45 11.58 -6.39
C ALA A 106 -2.33 12.80 -6.05
N ALA A 107 -2.59 13.05 -4.77
CA ALA A 107 -3.31 14.24 -4.32
C ALA A 107 -2.50 15.53 -4.59
N ASP A 108 -1.18 15.50 -4.37
CA ASP A 108 -0.27 16.62 -4.65
C ASP A 108 -0.20 16.97 -6.15
N ILE A 109 -0.28 15.97 -7.04
CA ILE A 109 -0.38 16.18 -8.50
C ILE A 109 -1.63 17.00 -8.82
N TYR A 110 -2.80 16.56 -8.32
CA TYR A 110 -4.05 17.32 -8.51
C TYR A 110 -3.89 18.76 -7.98
N ARG A 111 -3.39 18.90 -6.75
CA ARG A 111 -3.24 20.18 -6.06
C ARG A 111 -2.37 21.14 -6.87
N SER A 112 -1.22 20.66 -7.33
CA SER A 112 -0.25 21.43 -8.10
C SER A 112 -0.80 21.84 -9.47
N LEU A 113 -1.52 20.95 -10.16
CA LEU A 113 -2.14 21.27 -11.45
C LEU A 113 -3.25 22.32 -11.31
N ALA A 114 -4.13 22.17 -10.32
CA ALA A 114 -5.23 23.10 -10.10
C ALA A 114 -4.74 24.47 -9.61
N ASP A 115 -3.71 24.50 -8.74
CA ASP A 115 -3.14 25.75 -8.26
C ASP A 115 -2.38 26.49 -9.37
N ALA A 116 -1.64 25.76 -10.21
CA ALA A 116 -1.03 26.34 -11.41
C ALA A 116 -2.10 27.01 -12.30
N ASN A 117 -3.23 26.35 -12.55
CA ASN A 117 -4.31 26.91 -13.37
C ASN A 117 -4.97 28.14 -12.73
N THR A 118 -5.13 28.12 -11.42
CA THR A 118 -5.61 29.27 -10.64
C THR A 118 -4.65 30.46 -10.75
N ALA A 119 -3.34 30.22 -10.59
CA ALA A 119 -2.31 31.24 -10.69
C ALA A 119 -2.22 31.83 -12.10
N ALA A 120 -2.29 31.00 -13.14
CA ALA A 120 -2.31 31.45 -14.53
C ALA A 120 -3.55 32.30 -14.85
N SER A 121 -4.74 31.88 -14.40
CA SER A 121 -5.99 32.62 -14.62
C SER A 121 -5.99 33.97 -13.89
N SER A 122 -5.56 33.97 -12.62
CA SER A 122 -5.45 35.21 -11.82
C SER A 122 -4.43 36.18 -12.43
N GLY A 123 -3.27 35.65 -12.87
CA GLY A 123 -2.23 36.43 -13.54
C GLY A 123 -2.68 37.01 -14.88
N PHE A 124 -3.50 36.29 -15.63
CA PHE A 124 -4.09 36.79 -16.86
C PHE A 124 -5.12 37.90 -16.61
N LEU A 125 -5.99 37.70 -15.61
CA LEU A 125 -7.03 38.66 -15.21
C LEU A 125 -6.44 40.01 -14.75
N ALA A 126 -5.23 40.02 -14.20
CA ALA A 126 -4.52 41.25 -13.82
C ALA A 126 -4.15 42.17 -15.00
N GLY A 127 -4.27 41.70 -16.25
CA GLY A 127 -4.01 42.50 -17.46
C GLY A 127 -2.55 42.50 -17.93
N GLY A 128 -2.22 43.43 -18.82
CA GLY A 128 -1.04 43.41 -19.73
C GLY A 128 0.35 43.11 -19.13
N GLN A 129 0.54 43.21 -17.81
CA GLN A 129 1.74 42.71 -17.13
C GLN A 129 1.35 41.81 -15.96
N GLU A 130 1.52 40.50 -16.16
CA GLU A 130 1.29 39.47 -15.14
C GLU A 130 2.16 39.74 -13.88
N PRO A 131 1.59 39.74 -12.67
CA PRO A 131 2.36 39.89 -11.44
C PRO A 131 3.43 38.80 -11.29
N ALA A 132 4.65 39.18 -10.91
CA ALA A 132 5.77 38.24 -10.76
C ALA A 132 5.44 37.08 -9.81
N ALA A 133 4.75 37.36 -8.69
CA ALA A 133 4.34 36.33 -7.74
C ALA A 133 3.40 35.28 -8.34
N ALA A 134 2.46 35.68 -9.20
CA ALA A 134 1.56 34.74 -9.88
C ALA A 134 2.32 33.87 -10.88
N ARG A 135 3.29 34.46 -11.58
CA ARG A 135 4.17 33.75 -12.52
C ARG A 135 5.06 32.72 -11.82
N GLU A 136 5.66 33.10 -10.70
CA GLU A 136 6.50 32.21 -9.88
C GLU A 136 5.70 31.07 -9.26
N ARG A 137 4.49 31.35 -8.76
CA ARG A 137 3.55 30.33 -8.27
C ARG A 137 3.24 29.31 -9.37
N TYR A 138 2.78 29.76 -10.54
CA TYR A 138 2.54 28.90 -11.69
C TYR A 138 3.74 28.00 -12.05
N GLU A 139 4.94 28.57 -12.20
CA GLU A 139 6.11 27.78 -12.58
C GLU A 139 6.58 26.82 -11.49
N ARG A 140 6.38 27.15 -10.21
CA ARG A 140 6.64 26.22 -9.12
C ARG A 140 5.66 25.07 -9.14
N ASP A 141 4.37 25.33 -9.30
CA ASP A 141 3.34 24.30 -9.21
C ASP A 141 3.40 23.36 -10.44
N ILE A 142 3.75 23.88 -11.63
CA ILE A 142 4.02 23.03 -12.81
C ILE A 142 5.25 22.14 -12.62
N ARG A 143 6.31 22.66 -11.98
CA ARG A 143 7.49 21.84 -11.65
C ARG A 143 7.14 20.76 -10.62
N ASN A 144 6.43 21.13 -9.55
CA ASN A 144 5.99 20.19 -8.53
C ASN A 144 5.12 19.08 -9.14
N ALA A 145 4.16 19.43 -10.00
CA ALA A 145 3.34 18.44 -10.71
C ALA A 145 4.19 17.50 -11.58
N ALA A 146 5.17 18.03 -12.33
CA ALA A 146 6.07 17.22 -13.14
C ALA A 146 6.95 16.29 -12.29
N ASP A 147 7.54 16.80 -11.22
CA ASP A 147 8.39 16.01 -10.30
C ASP A 147 7.59 14.88 -9.65
N LYS A 148 6.37 15.16 -9.18
CA LYS A 148 5.46 14.16 -8.61
C LYS A 148 5.00 13.12 -9.63
N LEU A 149 4.73 13.53 -10.88
CA LEU A 149 4.41 12.59 -11.96
C LEU A 149 5.58 11.64 -12.26
N VAL A 150 6.83 12.11 -12.17
CA VAL A 150 8.02 11.26 -12.33
C VAL A 150 8.14 10.28 -11.16
N THR A 151 8.03 10.75 -9.92
CA THR A 151 8.07 9.87 -8.73
C THR A 151 6.96 8.81 -8.78
N ALA A 152 5.74 9.22 -9.11
CA ALA A 152 4.61 8.30 -9.25
C ALA A 152 4.87 7.27 -10.37
N ALA A 153 5.43 7.68 -11.51
CA ALA A 153 5.77 6.77 -12.60
C ALA A 153 6.83 5.74 -12.21
N THR A 154 7.80 6.10 -11.37
CA THR A 154 8.85 5.16 -10.92
C THR A 154 8.37 4.19 -9.85
N SER A 155 7.32 4.55 -9.11
CA SER A 155 6.78 3.77 -7.99
C SER A 155 5.50 2.98 -8.37
N THR A 156 5.03 3.12 -9.61
CA THR A 156 3.82 2.46 -10.12
C THR A 156 4.19 1.29 -11.03
N ASP A 157 3.55 0.14 -10.82
CA ASP A 157 3.77 -1.04 -11.64
C ASP A 157 3.31 -0.83 -13.11
N PRO A 158 4.10 -1.26 -14.11
CA PRO A 158 3.70 -1.18 -15.52
C PRO A 158 2.40 -1.93 -15.82
N GLY A 159 1.57 -1.36 -16.71
CA GLY A 159 0.32 -1.98 -17.14
C GLY A 159 -0.85 -1.81 -16.17
N THR A 160 -0.65 -1.16 -15.02
CA THR A 160 -1.72 -0.76 -14.12
C THR A 160 -2.52 0.43 -14.67
N ARG A 161 -3.73 0.64 -14.13
CA ARG A 161 -4.56 1.81 -14.45
C ARG A 161 -3.81 3.12 -14.14
N SER A 162 -3.18 3.20 -12.97
CA SER A 162 -2.39 4.35 -12.53
C SER A 162 -1.27 4.70 -13.50
N ALA A 163 -0.54 3.70 -14.03
CA ALA A 163 0.49 3.93 -15.04
C ALA A 163 -0.08 4.56 -16.32
N GLY A 164 -1.27 4.13 -16.74
CA GLY A 164 -1.99 4.73 -17.87
C GLY A 164 -2.35 6.19 -17.61
N THR A 165 -2.93 6.49 -16.45
CA THR A 165 -3.32 7.86 -16.05
C THR A 165 -2.11 8.79 -15.92
N ILE A 166 -1.00 8.33 -15.34
CA ILE A 166 0.25 9.09 -15.24
C ILE A 166 0.82 9.39 -16.64
N ALA A 167 0.79 8.41 -17.56
CA ALA A 167 1.23 8.62 -18.93
C ALA A 167 0.36 9.65 -19.68
N GLU A 168 -0.96 9.64 -19.45
CA GLU A 168 -1.87 10.64 -19.98
C GLU A 168 -1.56 12.05 -19.45
N LEU A 169 -1.40 12.20 -18.14
CA LEU A 169 -1.04 13.49 -17.51
C LEU A 169 0.31 14.02 -18.03
N ASN A 170 1.32 13.15 -18.17
CA ASN A 170 2.62 13.51 -18.74
C ASN A 170 2.51 14.00 -20.19
N LYS A 171 1.55 13.49 -20.97
CA LYS A 171 1.27 13.94 -22.34
C LYS A 171 0.53 15.29 -22.36
N LEU A 172 -0.38 15.52 -21.42
CA LEU A 172 -1.22 16.73 -21.37
C LEU A 172 -0.49 17.95 -20.80
N LEU A 173 0.37 17.75 -19.80
CA LEU A 173 1.11 18.82 -19.11
C LEU A 173 1.88 19.76 -20.06
N PRO A 174 2.70 19.29 -21.02
CA PRO A 174 3.40 20.18 -21.96
C PRO A 174 2.44 20.90 -22.92
N GLN A 175 1.32 20.29 -23.29
CA GLN A 175 0.31 20.93 -24.14
C GLN A 175 -0.37 22.07 -23.41
N TYR A 176 -0.79 21.85 -22.17
CA TYR A 176 -1.34 22.87 -21.30
C TYR A 176 -0.35 24.03 -21.11
N LYS A 177 0.91 23.73 -20.78
CA LYS A 177 1.96 24.76 -20.65
C LYS A 177 2.10 25.59 -21.93
N GLY A 178 2.13 24.94 -23.09
CA GLY A 178 2.19 25.62 -24.38
C GLY A 178 1.03 26.58 -24.64
N LEU A 179 -0.19 26.22 -24.22
CA LEU A 179 -1.38 27.07 -24.36
C LEU A 179 -1.31 28.29 -23.44
N ILE A 180 -0.91 28.11 -22.17
CA ILE A 180 -0.74 29.21 -21.23
C ILE A 180 0.32 30.21 -21.71
N GLU A 181 1.46 29.74 -22.23
CA GLU A 181 2.48 30.65 -22.75
C GLU A 181 2.01 31.43 -23.98
N ARG A 182 1.22 30.81 -24.87
CA ARG A 182 0.56 31.53 -25.98
C ARG A 182 -0.44 32.56 -25.46
N ALA A 183 -1.23 32.22 -24.45
CA ALA A 183 -2.16 33.14 -23.81
C ALA A 183 -1.43 34.37 -23.26
N ARG A 184 -0.36 34.15 -22.47
CA ARG A 184 0.49 35.22 -21.92
C ARG A 184 1.11 36.12 -22.98
N ALA A 185 1.69 35.52 -24.02
CA ALA A 185 2.36 36.27 -25.09
C ALA A 185 1.39 37.19 -25.86
N ASN A 186 0.15 36.73 -26.07
CA ASN A 186 -0.90 37.54 -26.69
C ASN A 186 -1.49 38.58 -25.71
N ASN A 187 -1.64 38.24 -24.42
CA ASN A 187 -2.12 39.16 -23.40
C ASN A 187 -1.20 40.38 -23.24
N ARG A 188 0.12 40.15 -23.25
CA ARG A 188 1.13 41.24 -23.23
C ARG A 188 1.04 42.18 -24.42
N GLN A 189 0.53 41.71 -25.56
CA GLN A 189 0.32 42.51 -26.76
C GLN A 189 -1.10 43.11 -26.84
N GLY A 190 -1.97 42.83 -25.86
CA GLY A 190 -3.36 43.26 -25.86
C GLY A 190 -4.25 42.56 -26.89
N PHE A 191 -3.80 41.42 -27.46
CA PHE A 191 -4.58 40.71 -28.46
C PHE A 191 -5.69 39.87 -27.82
N PRO A 192 -6.95 39.96 -28.32
CA PRO A 192 -8.08 39.16 -27.80
C PRO A 192 -7.84 37.65 -27.85
N LEU A 193 -6.96 37.20 -28.76
CA LEU A 193 -6.58 35.79 -28.90
C LEU A 193 -5.95 35.22 -27.62
N GLY A 194 -5.37 36.07 -26.76
CA GLY A 194 -4.85 35.63 -25.46
C GLY A 194 -5.92 34.98 -24.58
N GLY A 195 -7.11 35.57 -24.54
CA GLY A 195 -8.24 35.04 -23.75
C GLY A 195 -8.79 33.74 -24.33
N ALA A 196 -8.74 33.57 -25.67
CA ALA A 196 -9.12 32.31 -26.31
C ALA A 196 -8.17 31.16 -25.94
N TYR A 197 -6.85 31.40 -25.97
CA TYR A 197 -5.87 30.40 -25.54
C TYR A 197 -5.99 30.06 -24.05
N LEU A 198 -6.25 31.05 -23.19
CA LEU A 198 -6.48 30.79 -21.76
C LEU A 198 -7.71 29.92 -21.55
N ARG A 199 -8.85 30.25 -22.17
CA ARG A 199 -10.07 29.43 -22.05
C ARG A 199 -9.85 28.00 -22.50
N TYR A 200 -9.15 27.79 -23.61
CA TYR A 200 -8.82 26.45 -24.10
C TYR A 200 -7.85 25.70 -23.17
N ALA A 201 -6.87 26.40 -22.58
CA ALA A 201 -5.98 25.81 -21.56
C ALA A 201 -6.75 25.40 -20.30
N ASN A 202 -7.65 26.26 -19.84
CA ASN A 202 -8.49 25.98 -18.67
C ASN A 202 -9.47 24.85 -18.94
N GLU A 203 -10.11 24.81 -20.12
CA GLU A 203 -10.96 23.69 -20.54
C GLU A 203 -10.17 22.38 -20.45
N LYS A 204 -8.98 22.31 -21.07
CA LYS A 204 -8.09 21.14 -20.96
C LYS A 204 -7.77 20.77 -19.51
N MET A 205 -7.47 21.75 -18.66
CA MET A 205 -7.21 21.50 -17.25
C MET A 205 -8.44 20.89 -16.56
N GLN A 206 -9.61 21.50 -16.73
CA GLN A 206 -10.85 21.14 -16.02
C GLN A 206 -11.49 19.85 -16.54
N THR A 207 -11.41 19.57 -17.83
CA THR A 207 -12.12 18.45 -18.45
C THR A 207 -11.26 17.22 -18.70
N GLU A 208 -9.93 17.38 -18.78
CA GLU A 208 -9.00 16.27 -19.04
C GLU A 208 -8.06 16.05 -17.84
N MET A 209 -7.28 17.06 -17.45
CA MET A 209 -6.18 16.87 -16.51
C MET A 209 -6.63 16.66 -15.05
N LEU A 210 -7.50 17.52 -14.52
CA LEU A 210 -7.98 17.40 -13.14
C LEU A 210 -8.82 16.14 -12.92
N PRO A 211 -9.73 15.74 -13.84
CA PRO A 211 -10.42 14.45 -13.75
C PRO A 211 -9.47 13.26 -13.77
N ALA A 212 -8.44 13.27 -14.62
CA ALA A 212 -7.42 12.22 -14.64
C ALA A 212 -6.61 12.18 -13.33
N ALA A 213 -6.20 13.32 -12.79
CA ALA A 213 -5.51 13.39 -11.50
C ALA A 213 -6.41 12.93 -10.33
N GLU A 214 -7.72 13.24 -10.37
CA GLU A 214 -8.69 12.77 -9.38
C GLU A 214 -8.92 11.25 -9.49
N ASP A 215 -8.94 10.67 -10.69
CA ASP A 215 -9.00 9.21 -10.90
C ASP A 215 -7.75 8.51 -10.37
N LEU A 216 -6.57 9.09 -10.59
CA LEU A 216 -5.30 8.58 -10.04
C LEU A 216 -5.36 8.57 -8.50
N TYR A 217 -5.74 9.70 -7.89
CA TYR A 217 -5.91 9.80 -6.44
C TYR A 217 -6.88 8.74 -5.90
N LYS A 218 -8.07 8.59 -6.51
CA LYS A 218 -9.05 7.57 -6.07
C LYS A 218 -8.52 6.15 -6.22
N THR A 219 -7.75 5.87 -7.27
CA THR A 219 -7.16 4.55 -7.54
C THR A 219 -6.11 4.20 -6.50
N GLU A 220 -5.17 5.12 -6.21
CA GLU A 220 -4.15 4.90 -5.18
C GLU A 220 -4.76 4.79 -3.78
N ASN A 221 -5.82 5.56 -3.49
CA ASN A 221 -6.53 5.45 -2.23
C ASN A 221 -7.31 4.12 -2.08
N GLN A 222 -7.72 3.50 -3.19
CA GLN A 222 -8.26 2.14 -3.18
C GLN A 222 -7.16 1.10 -2.94
N ARG A 223 -5.99 1.27 -3.56
CA ARG A 223 -4.82 0.42 -3.30
C ARG A 223 -4.43 0.43 -1.84
N LEU A 224 -4.30 1.62 -1.25
CA LEU A 224 -4.02 1.80 0.18
C LEU A 224 -5.02 1.03 1.06
N ARG A 225 -6.32 1.13 0.76
CA ARG A 225 -7.36 0.39 1.50
C ARG A 225 -7.21 -1.13 1.37
N ASN A 226 -6.89 -1.64 0.18
CA ASN A 226 -6.68 -3.07 -0.04
C ASN A 226 -5.48 -3.62 0.75
N ASP A 227 -4.42 -2.82 0.92
CA ASP A 227 -3.24 -3.22 1.70
C ASP A 227 -3.56 -3.27 3.21
N TYR A 228 -4.35 -2.32 3.72
CA TYR A 228 -4.91 -2.42 5.08
C TYR A 228 -5.79 -3.67 5.27
N ASP A 229 -6.68 -3.96 4.31
CA ASP A 229 -7.54 -5.15 4.34
C ASP A 229 -6.74 -6.46 4.30
N SER A 230 -5.54 -6.43 3.72
CA SER A 230 -4.62 -7.58 3.67
C SER A 230 -3.78 -7.72 4.96
N ALA A 231 -3.40 -6.60 5.59
CA ALA A 231 -2.54 -6.59 6.78
C ALA A 231 -3.28 -6.84 8.10
N THR A 232 -4.53 -6.36 8.24
CA THR A 232 -5.26 -6.35 9.52
C THR A 232 -5.94 -7.66 9.97
N PRO A 233 -6.40 -8.59 9.08
CA PRO A 233 -7.13 -9.79 9.51
C PRO A 233 -6.30 -10.73 10.38
N TYR A 234 -6.90 -11.31 11.43
CA TYR A 234 -6.24 -12.29 12.29
C TYR A 234 -5.81 -13.53 11.49
N PRO A 235 -4.59 -14.08 11.73
CA PRO A 235 -4.07 -15.30 11.10
C PRO A 235 -4.71 -16.56 11.70
N TRP A 236 -6.03 -16.72 11.54
CA TRP A 236 -6.81 -17.78 12.20
C TRP A 236 -6.31 -19.19 11.92
N ILE A 237 -5.83 -19.45 10.69
CA ILE A 237 -5.28 -20.78 10.33
C ILE A 237 -4.04 -21.09 11.16
N ALA A 238 -3.09 -20.15 11.26
CA ALA A 238 -1.91 -20.31 12.11
C ALA A 238 -2.29 -20.46 13.60
N ILE A 239 -3.24 -19.67 14.11
CA ILE A 239 -3.71 -19.75 15.51
C ILE A 239 -4.27 -21.15 15.80
N VAL A 240 -5.20 -21.64 14.95
CA VAL A 240 -5.82 -22.96 15.12
C VAL A 240 -4.78 -24.07 15.05
N LEU A 241 -3.85 -24.02 14.09
CA LEU A 241 -2.77 -24.99 13.99
C LEU A 241 -1.84 -24.97 15.21
N GLY A 242 -1.55 -23.78 15.76
CA GLY A 242 -0.73 -23.63 16.96
C GLY A 242 -1.41 -24.23 18.20
N VAL A 243 -2.71 -23.96 18.38
CA VAL A 243 -3.51 -24.56 19.46
C VAL A 243 -3.57 -26.07 19.33
N LEU A 244 -3.79 -26.60 18.11
CA LEU A 244 -3.79 -28.04 17.85
C LEU A 244 -2.41 -28.68 18.11
N ALA A 245 -1.32 -28.01 17.72
CA ALA A 245 0.04 -28.48 17.98
C ALA A 245 0.34 -28.53 19.48
N LEU A 246 -0.02 -27.50 20.24
CA LEU A 246 0.13 -27.48 21.70
C LEU A 246 -0.73 -28.54 22.39
N ALA A 247 -1.98 -28.71 21.97
CA ALA A 247 -2.86 -29.74 22.50
C ALA A 247 -2.30 -31.16 22.23
N GLY A 248 -1.77 -31.39 21.03
CA GLY A 248 -1.11 -32.65 20.66
C GLY A 248 0.14 -32.93 21.49
N LEU A 249 1.00 -31.93 21.68
CA LEU A 249 2.21 -32.04 22.50
C LEU A 249 1.87 -32.31 23.98
N ALA A 250 0.90 -31.58 24.54
CA ALA A 250 0.44 -31.77 25.91
C ALA A 250 -0.19 -33.16 26.12
N TRP A 251 -1.00 -33.63 25.16
CA TRP A 251 -1.56 -34.98 25.18
C TRP A 251 -0.46 -36.06 25.16
N ALA A 252 0.56 -35.90 24.33
CA ALA A 252 1.68 -36.83 24.23
C ALA A 252 2.52 -36.85 25.52
N GLN A 253 2.76 -35.69 26.14
CA GLN A 253 3.42 -35.59 27.44
C GLN A 253 2.60 -36.27 28.54
N ARG A 254 1.29 -36.01 28.62
CA ARG A 254 0.38 -36.63 29.61
C ARG A 254 0.32 -38.15 29.46
N ARG A 255 0.22 -38.65 28.22
CA ARG A 255 0.23 -40.08 27.92
C ARG A 255 1.54 -40.75 28.36
N ASN A 256 2.68 -40.12 28.07
CA ASN A 256 3.98 -40.63 28.49
C ASN A 256 4.08 -40.67 30.03
N TYR A 257 3.65 -39.61 30.70
CA TYR A 257 3.62 -39.55 32.16
C TYR A 257 2.77 -40.68 32.76
N GLN A 258 1.53 -40.85 32.29
CA GLN A 258 0.62 -41.88 32.81
C GLN A 258 1.05 -43.32 32.52
N ARG A 259 1.75 -43.58 31.40
CA ARG A 259 2.16 -44.94 31.03
C ARG A 259 3.55 -45.34 31.52
N THR A 260 4.46 -44.39 31.74
CA THR A 260 5.87 -44.69 32.09
C THR A 260 6.35 -44.07 33.40
N ASN A 261 5.54 -43.29 34.13
CA ASN A 261 5.88 -42.63 35.41
C ASN A 261 7.21 -41.84 35.41
N ARG A 262 7.77 -41.52 34.24
CA ARG A 262 9.02 -40.76 34.08
C ARG A 262 8.74 -39.30 33.74
N VAL A 263 9.45 -38.43 34.45
CA VAL A 263 9.31 -36.97 34.45
C VAL A 263 9.97 -36.38 33.19
N PHE A 264 9.15 -36.05 32.19
CA PHE A 264 9.41 -35.20 31.01
C PHE A 264 10.56 -35.56 30.03
N ASN A 265 10.20 -35.74 28.75
CA ASN A 265 11.18 -35.74 27.65
C ASN A 265 11.61 -34.30 27.34
N GLN A 266 12.89 -33.98 27.55
CA GLN A 266 13.45 -32.64 27.32
C GLN A 266 13.14 -32.10 25.92
N GLY A 267 13.11 -32.95 24.88
CA GLY A 267 12.77 -32.54 23.52
C GLY A 267 11.31 -32.14 23.34
N LEU A 268 10.37 -32.83 24.01
CA LEU A 268 8.95 -32.45 23.98
C LEU A 268 8.69 -31.17 24.77
N VAL A 269 9.38 -30.96 25.89
CA VAL A 269 9.28 -29.72 26.66
C VAL A 269 9.82 -28.53 25.88
N ALA A 270 10.99 -28.69 25.25
CA ALA A 270 11.56 -27.66 24.39
C ALA A 270 10.64 -27.31 23.21
N ALA A 271 10.03 -28.32 22.55
CA ALA A 271 9.08 -28.10 21.48
C ALA A 271 7.80 -27.39 21.96
N THR A 272 7.26 -27.75 23.13
CA THR A 272 6.10 -27.04 23.72
C THR A 272 6.44 -25.61 24.08
N ALA A 273 7.59 -25.36 24.73
CA ALA A 273 8.03 -24.01 25.07
C ALA A 273 8.20 -23.14 23.81
N ALA A 274 8.87 -23.67 22.79
CA ALA A 274 9.03 -23.02 21.49
C ALA A 274 7.68 -22.69 20.83
N ALA A 275 6.78 -23.67 20.72
CA ALA A 275 5.46 -23.48 20.12
C ALA A 275 4.61 -22.46 20.90
N THR A 276 4.68 -22.46 22.24
CA THR A 276 3.99 -21.47 23.08
C THR A 276 4.55 -20.08 22.85
N VAL A 277 5.87 -19.91 22.78
CA VAL A 277 6.48 -18.59 22.49
C VAL A 277 6.07 -18.10 21.10
N VAL A 278 6.09 -18.93 20.06
CA VAL A 278 5.62 -18.53 18.72
C VAL A 278 4.14 -18.16 18.74
N LEU A 279 3.29 -18.95 19.38
CA LEU A 279 1.86 -18.67 19.42
C LEU A 279 1.56 -17.39 20.20
N LEU A 280 2.22 -17.18 21.34
CA LEU A 280 2.09 -15.94 22.12
C LEU A 280 2.59 -14.74 21.33
N TRP A 281 3.75 -14.85 20.68
CA TRP A 281 4.28 -13.77 19.85
C TRP A 281 3.36 -13.49 18.67
N LEU A 282 2.86 -14.51 17.99
CA LEU A 282 1.90 -14.35 16.89
C LEU A 282 0.63 -13.63 17.36
N VAL A 283 0.06 -14.01 18.50
CA VAL A 283 -1.17 -13.38 19.01
C VAL A 283 -0.89 -11.95 19.47
N VAL A 284 0.13 -11.73 20.31
CA VAL A 284 0.45 -10.41 20.87
C VAL A 284 0.98 -9.47 19.79
N GLY A 285 1.97 -9.91 19.01
CA GLY A 285 2.56 -9.12 17.93
C GLY A 285 1.52 -8.75 16.86
N HIS A 286 0.66 -9.69 16.43
CA HIS A 286 -0.43 -9.36 15.52
C HIS A 286 -1.44 -8.39 16.14
N THR A 287 -1.74 -8.53 17.44
CA THR A 287 -2.66 -7.61 18.13
C THR A 287 -2.10 -6.19 18.18
N VAL A 288 -0.81 -6.03 18.53
CA VAL A 288 -0.14 -4.72 18.57
C VAL A 288 -0.08 -4.12 17.16
N ALA A 289 0.39 -4.88 16.17
CA ALA A 289 0.48 -4.43 14.79
C ALA A 289 -0.89 -4.04 14.22
N ARG A 290 -1.91 -4.86 14.43
CA ARG A 290 -3.30 -4.54 14.07
C ARG A 290 -3.76 -3.26 14.75
N SER A 291 -3.52 -3.10 16.05
CA SER A 291 -3.92 -1.88 16.76
C SER A 291 -3.23 -0.63 16.20
N GLY A 292 -1.94 -0.72 15.87
CA GLY A 292 -1.18 0.35 15.24
C GLY A 292 -1.68 0.70 13.84
N LEU A 293 -1.95 -0.30 12.99
CA LEU A 293 -2.53 -0.10 11.66
C LEU A 293 -3.95 0.45 11.72
N THR A 294 -4.81 -0.07 12.60
CA THR A 294 -6.17 0.46 12.77
C THR A 294 -6.14 1.90 13.26
N ALA A 295 -5.30 2.22 14.26
CA ALA A 295 -5.13 3.59 14.73
C ALA A 295 -4.56 4.51 13.62
N SER A 296 -3.58 4.04 12.85
CA SER A 296 -3.02 4.76 11.69
C SER A 296 -4.08 5.04 10.61
N TYR A 297 -5.02 4.10 10.39
CA TYR A 297 -6.11 4.30 9.45
C TYR A 297 -7.16 5.29 10.00
N ASP A 298 -7.64 5.06 11.22
CA ASP A 298 -8.75 5.82 11.81
C ASP A 298 -8.37 7.26 12.15
N HIS A 299 -7.14 7.48 12.63
CA HIS A 299 -6.63 8.79 13.03
C HIS A 299 -5.74 9.46 11.98
N GLY A 300 -5.13 8.71 11.05
CA GLY A 300 -4.27 9.27 10.00
C GLY A 300 -4.95 9.30 8.64
N VAL A 301 -5.07 8.14 7.99
CA VAL A 301 -5.53 8.02 6.59
C VAL A 301 -6.91 8.61 6.36
N ARG A 302 -7.86 8.37 7.28
CA ARG A 302 -9.22 8.90 7.15
C ARG A 302 -9.24 10.43 7.21
N SER A 303 -8.43 11.03 8.09
CA SER A 303 -8.28 12.48 8.21
C SER A 303 -7.61 13.05 6.95
N LEU A 304 -6.51 12.45 6.50
CA LEU A 304 -5.80 12.80 5.26
C LEU A 304 -6.73 12.81 4.05
N ASN A 305 -7.54 11.76 3.88
CA ASN A 305 -8.48 11.65 2.75
C ASN A 305 -9.49 12.78 2.73
N VAL A 306 -10.07 13.12 3.88
CA VAL A 306 -11.05 14.19 3.99
C VAL A 306 -10.40 15.57 3.78
N LEU A 307 -9.18 15.76 4.26
CA LEU A 307 -8.41 16.99 4.04
C LEU A 307 -8.00 17.16 2.58
N HIS A 308 -7.57 16.09 1.89
CA HIS A 308 -7.29 16.13 0.45
C HIS A 308 -8.56 16.43 -0.35
N ASP A 309 -9.69 15.81 0.00
CA ASP A 309 -10.98 16.13 -0.62
C ASP A 309 -11.40 17.60 -0.38
N ALA A 310 -11.12 18.15 0.80
CA ALA A 310 -11.32 19.57 1.08
C ALA A 310 -10.42 20.46 0.21
N SER A 311 -9.13 20.13 0.09
CA SER A 311 -8.20 20.84 -0.80
C SER A 311 -8.66 20.83 -2.25
N ILE A 312 -9.13 19.67 -2.74
CA ILE A 312 -9.71 19.51 -4.08
C ILE A 312 -10.91 20.45 -4.28
N ALA A 313 -11.87 20.44 -3.35
CA ALA A 313 -13.06 21.30 -3.43
C ALA A 313 -12.70 22.80 -3.37
N SER A 314 -11.76 23.18 -2.50
CA SER A 314 -11.24 24.55 -2.42
C SER A 314 -10.64 25.01 -3.76
N LEU A 315 -9.84 24.17 -4.39
CA LEU A 315 -9.22 24.47 -5.68
C LEU A 315 -10.24 24.53 -6.83
N LYS A 316 -11.23 23.63 -6.84
CA LYS A 316 -12.33 23.67 -7.83
C LYS A 316 -13.14 24.96 -7.71
N ALA A 317 -13.44 25.37 -6.48
CA ALA A 317 -14.11 26.63 -6.22
C ALA A 317 -13.28 27.82 -6.69
N ARG A 318 -11.98 27.87 -6.37
CA ARG A 318 -11.11 28.97 -6.81
C ARG A 318 -10.99 29.05 -8.33
N GLY A 319 -10.90 27.89 -8.99
CA GLY A 319 -10.96 27.80 -10.44
C GLY A 319 -12.26 28.38 -11.00
N SER A 320 -13.41 27.97 -10.44
CA SER A 320 -14.73 28.44 -10.86
C SER A 320 -14.92 29.94 -10.63
N GLU A 321 -14.51 30.47 -9.47
CA GLU A 321 -14.56 31.90 -9.17
C GLU A 321 -13.78 32.73 -10.20
N ASN A 322 -12.56 32.33 -10.55
CA ASN A 322 -11.78 33.02 -11.58
C ASN A 322 -12.47 32.94 -12.95
N LEU A 323 -13.13 31.82 -13.27
CA LEU A 323 -13.81 31.63 -14.54
C LEU A 323 -15.09 32.46 -14.68
N THR A 324 -15.72 32.88 -13.58
CA THR A 324 -16.80 33.88 -13.66
C THR A 324 -16.33 35.16 -14.35
N LEU A 325 -15.13 35.66 -14.00
CA LEU A 325 -14.56 36.87 -14.59
C LEU A 325 -13.89 36.65 -15.96
N VAL A 326 -13.32 35.46 -16.20
CA VAL A 326 -12.70 35.14 -17.50
C VAL A 326 -13.78 34.91 -18.57
N SER A 327 -14.86 34.22 -18.23
CA SER A 327 -15.95 33.92 -19.17
C SER A 327 -16.95 35.07 -19.29
N ARG A 328 -17.06 35.94 -18.28
CA ARG A 328 -17.94 37.12 -18.26
C ARG A 328 -19.40 36.79 -18.60
N GLY A 329 -19.94 35.71 -18.01
CA GLY A 329 -21.32 35.27 -18.26
C GLY A 329 -21.56 34.62 -19.63
N ALA A 330 -20.51 34.31 -20.40
CA ALA A 330 -20.66 33.65 -21.71
C ALA A 330 -21.15 32.19 -21.59
N GLU A 331 -20.92 31.54 -20.45
CA GLU A 331 -21.40 30.19 -20.16
C GLU A 331 -22.48 30.24 -19.09
N THR A 332 -23.69 29.81 -19.44
CA THR A 332 -24.83 29.82 -18.53
C THR A 332 -25.49 28.46 -18.42
N VAL A 333 -26.17 28.25 -17.30
CA VAL A 333 -26.94 27.04 -16.99
C VAL A 333 -28.32 27.44 -16.47
N SER A 334 -29.33 26.59 -16.71
CA SER A 334 -30.66 26.79 -16.15
C SER A 334 -30.77 26.13 -14.78
N VAL A 335 -30.99 26.92 -13.73
CA VAL A 335 -31.22 26.45 -12.37
C VAL A 335 -32.62 26.85 -11.95
N LYS A 336 -33.51 25.86 -11.77
CA LYS A 336 -34.92 26.09 -11.41
C LYS A 336 -35.66 27.07 -12.35
N GLY A 337 -35.31 27.05 -13.64
CA GLY A 337 -35.90 27.93 -14.65
C GLY A 337 -35.25 29.30 -14.79
N GLU A 338 -34.29 29.65 -13.93
CA GLU A 338 -33.50 30.89 -14.05
C GLU A 338 -32.19 30.61 -14.78
N THR A 339 -31.80 31.51 -15.68
CA THR A 339 -30.47 31.45 -16.34
C THR A 339 -29.44 32.04 -15.39
N LYS A 340 -28.43 31.25 -15.01
CA LYS A 340 -27.34 31.65 -14.12
C LYS A 340 -25.99 31.45 -14.77
N ASP A 341 -25.00 32.21 -14.35
CA ASP A 341 -23.60 31.95 -14.71
C ASP A 341 -23.21 30.55 -14.23
N LYS A 342 -22.67 29.74 -15.15
CA LYS A 342 -22.30 28.35 -14.87
C LYS A 342 -21.24 28.27 -13.76
N TYR A 343 -20.25 29.12 -13.81
CA TYR A 343 -19.10 29.07 -12.92
C TYR A 343 -19.44 29.61 -11.53
N ASP A 344 -20.38 30.54 -11.40
CA ASP A 344 -20.93 30.92 -10.09
C ASP A 344 -21.70 29.74 -9.46
N VAL A 345 -22.52 29.04 -10.24
CA VAL A 345 -23.21 27.82 -9.76
C VAL A 345 -22.22 26.76 -9.29
N ASP A 346 -21.17 26.50 -10.07
CA ASP A 346 -20.11 25.56 -9.72
C ASP A 346 -19.35 26.01 -8.46
N PHE A 347 -19.03 27.31 -8.32
CA PHE A 347 -18.41 27.87 -7.11
C PHE A 347 -19.26 27.59 -5.86
N GLN A 348 -20.58 27.84 -5.91
CA GLN A 348 -21.46 27.61 -4.77
C GLN A 348 -21.56 26.13 -4.39
N GLN A 349 -21.57 25.23 -5.39
CA GLN A 349 -21.55 23.78 -5.16
C GLN A 349 -20.26 23.35 -4.48
N GLU A 350 -19.11 23.79 -5.00
CA GLU A 350 -17.79 23.44 -4.46
C GLU A 350 -17.56 24.06 -3.08
N MET A 351 -18.09 25.25 -2.80
CA MET A 351 -18.10 25.82 -1.45
C MET A 351 -18.95 25.03 -0.46
N THR A 352 -20.07 24.48 -0.92
CA THR A 352 -20.89 23.58 -0.09
C THR A 352 -20.16 22.27 0.19
N ALA A 353 -19.51 21.70 -0.83
CA ALA A 353 -18.68 20.52 -0.68
C ALA A 353 -17.51 20.76 0.29
N LEU A 354 -16.76 21.85 0.11
CA LEU A 354 -15.66 22.25 1.00
C LEU A 354 -16.13 22.39 2.45
N ALA A 355 -17.27 23.04 2.69
CA ALA A 355 -17.81 23.17 4.05
C ALA A 355 -18.13 21.81 4.68
N GLY A 356 -18.72 20.89 3.90
CA GLY A 356 -18.97 19.52 4.36
C GLY A 356 -17.69 18.77 4.70
N LYS A 357 -16.66 18.87 3.85
CA LYS A 357 -15.36 18.22 4.06
C LYS A 357 -14.59 18.82 5.24
N LEU A 358 -14.59 20.13 5.43
CA LEU A 358 -14.00 20.78 6.59
C LEU A 358 -14.68 20.39 7.90
N ASN A 359 -16.02 20.25 7.90
CA ASN A 359 -16.75 19.74 9.07
C ASN A 359 -16.40 18.28 9.38
N ALA A 360 -16.28 17.44 8.35
CA ALA A 360 -15.84 16.05 8.52
C ALA A 360 -14.39 15.97 9.02
N ALA A 361 -13.47 16.78 8.48
CA ALA A 361 -12.09 16.86 8.96
C ALA A 361 -12.05 17.31 10.42
N TYR A 362 -12.86 18.30 10.81
CA TYR A 362 -12.93 18.78 12.19
C TYR A 362 -13.40 17.69 13.16
N ALA A 363 -14.37 16.87 12.74
CA ALA A 363 -14.86 15.74 13.52
C ALA A 363 -13.80 14.64 13.69
N LEU A 364 -12.92 14.46 12.69
CA LEU A 364 -11.85 13.46 12.71
C LEU A 364 -10.60 13.92 13.46
N ALA A 365 -10.33 15.23 13.48
CA ALA A 365 -9.07 15.80 13.97
C ALA A 365 -8.88 15.75 15.50
N ASP A 366 -9.71 15.00 16.26
CA ASP A 366 -9.61 14.94 17.73
C ASP A 366 -10.46 13.80 18.32
N ASP A 367 -9.85 12.62 18.36
CA ASP A 367 -10.34 11.50 19.19
C ASP A 367 -9.35 11.15 20.33
N GLU A 368 -8.17 11.79 20.44
CA GLU A 368 -7.17 11.47 21.49
C GLU A 368 -6.48 12.71 22.13
N GLY A 369 -7.20 13.83 22.34
CA GLY A 369 -6.74 14.90 23.25
C GLY A 369 -5.64 15.83 22.73
N ASP A 370 -5.27 15.74 21.45
CA ASP A 370 -4.39 16.69 20.76
C ASP A 370 -5.22 17.68 19.93
N THR A 371 -5.26 18.94 20.37
CA THR A 371 -5.99 20.01 19.66
C THR A 371 -5.22 20.60 18.47
N THR A 372 -3.98 20.14 18.24
CA THR A 372 -3.09 20.67 17.20
C THR A 372 -3.62 20.41 15.79
N GLY A 373 -4.32 19.30 15.57
CA GLY A 373 -4.99 18.97 14.29
C GLY A 373 -6.25 19.80 14.02
N ARG A 374 -7.07 20.08 15.05
CA ARG A 374 -8.33 20.84 14.88
C ARG A 374 -8.12 22.33 14.56
N ALA A 375 -7.10 22.96 15.16
CA ALA A 375 -6.85 24.39 15.01
C ALA A 375 -6.69 24.86 13.53
N PRO A 376 -5.88 24.22 12.67
CA PRO A 376 -5.80 24.59 11.26
C PRO A 376 -7.15 24.38 10.53
N VAL A 377 -7.86 23.29 10.79
CA VAL A 377 -9.17 23.04 10.15
C VAL A 377 -10.20 24.13 10.50
N THR A 378 -10.23 24.59 11.76
CA THR A 378 -11.08 25.71 12.18
C THR A 378 -10.73 26.98 11.42
N LYS A 379 -9.44 27.32 11.31
CA LYS A 379 -8.99 28.51 10.58
C LYS A 379 -9.31 28.43 9.08
N ALA A 380 -9.21 27.24 8.48
CA ALA A 380 -9.64 27.01 7.10
C ALA A 380 -11.16 27.22 6.95
N ASN A 381 -11.97 26.71 7.89
CA ASN A 381 -13.42 26.90 7.87
C ASN A 381 -13.84 28.37 8.01
N ASP A 382 -13.18 29.13 8.90
CA ASP A 382 -13.46 30.55 9.07
C ASP A 382 -13.05 31.35 7.82
N SER A 383 -11.91 31.02 7.23
CA SER A 383 -11.44 31.64 5.99
C SER A 383 -12.35 31.32 4.80
N MET A 384 -12.88 30.09 4.72
CA MET A 384 -13.86 29.68 3.70
C MET A 384 -15.19 30.45 3.83
N LYS A 385 -15.69 30.65 5.06
CA LYS A 385 -16.91 31.45 5.29
C LYS A 385 -16.71 32.91 4.87
N GLU A 386 -15.57 33.50 5.22
CA GLU A 386 -15.22 34.85 4.79
C GLU A 386 -15.03 34.92 3.27
N TRP A 387 -14.43 33.90 2.65
CA TRP A 387 -14.33 33.80 1.20
C TRP A 387 -15.70 33.85 0.54
N ARG A 388 -16.65 33.03 1.00
CA ARG A 388 -18.02 33.00 0.45
C ARG A 388 -18.70 34.36 0.54
N LYS A 389 -18.50 35.08 1.65
CA LYS A 389 -19.03 36.44 1.83
C LYS A 389 -18.40 37.42 0.84
N ARG A 390 -17.07 37.45 0.74
CA ARG A 390 -16.35 38.35 -0.19
C ARG A 390 -16.65 38.03 -1.65
N HIS A 391 -16.89 36.77 -1.97
CA HIS A 391 -17.31 36.34 -3.30
C HIS A 391 -18.69 36.91 -3.64
N GLN A 392 -19.64 36.87 -2.70
CA GLN A 392 -20.95 37.50 -2.89
C GLN A 392 -20.82 39.01 -3.15
N ASP A 393 -19.99 39.72 -2.39
CA ASP A 393 -19.69 41.14 -2.65
C ASP A 393 -19.12 41.35 -4.07
N ALA A 394 -18.26 40.44 -4.55
CA ALA A 394 -17.71 40.49 -5.91
C ALA A 394 -18.78 40.26 -6.98
N ARG A 395 -19.69 39.29 -6.76
CA ARG A 395 -20.83 39.02 -7.65
C ARG A 395 -21.78 40.22 -7.74
N GLU A 396 -22.06 40.89 -6.64
CA GLU A 396 -22.89 42.11 -6.64
C GLU A 396 -22.26 43.24 -7.49
N GLN A 397 -20.93 43.36 -7.50
CA GLN A 397 -20.24 44.29 -8.41
C GLN A 397 -20.36 43.84 -9.87
N ASP A 398 -20.18 42.55 -10.16
CA ASP A 398 -20.26 42.02 -11.53
C ASP A 398 -21.67 42.14 -12.11
N ASP A 399 -22.69 41.74 -11.33
CA ASP A 399 -24.10 41.74 -11.72
C ASP A 399 -24.66 43.18 -11.91
N SER A 400 -24.05 44.17 -11.26
CA SER A 400 -24.37 45.60 -11.47
C SER A 400 -23.61 46.22 -12.65
N GLY A 401 -22.77 45.44 -13.35
CA GLY A 401 -21.96 45.88 -14.48
C GLY A 401 -20.63 46.53 -14.11
N ASN A 402 -20.27 46.57 -12.82
CA ASN A 402 -18.99 47.08 -12.34
C ASN A 402 -17.90 45.99 -12.38
N TYR A 403 -17.47 45.63 -13.60
CA TYR A 403 -16.44 44.60 -13.81
C TYR A 403 -15.13 44.91 -13.07
N GLN A 404 -14.68 46.17 -13.04
CA GLN A 404 -13.45 46.53 -12.32
C GLN A 404 -13.61 46.33 -10.81
N GLY A 405 -14.76 46.69 -10.24
CA GLY A 405 -15.05 46.42 -8.84
C GLY A 405 -15.05 44.93 -8.51
N ALA A 406 -15.63 44.09 -9.38
CA ALA A 406 -15.58 42.64 -9.23
C ALA A 406 -14.14 42.11 -9.31
N LEU A 407 -13.34 42.62 -10.25
CA LEU A 407 -11.94 42.26 -10.42
C LEU A 407 -11.11 42.61 -9.18
N ASP A 408 -11.27 43.82 -8.64
CA ASP A 408 -10.59 44.28 -7.42
C ASP A 408 -10.97 43.40 -6.21
N LYS A 409 -12.21 42.92 -6.16
CA LYS A 409 -12.68 41.99 -5.11
C LYS A 409 -12.19 40.56 -5.27
N ILE A 410 -11.72 40.13 -6.43
CA ILE A 410 -11.25 38.74 -6.65
C ILE A 410 -9.72 38.65 -6.68
N ILE A 411 -9.04 39.61 -7.31
CA ILE A 411 -7.58 39.61 -7.51
C ILE A 411 -6.90 40.95 -7.15
N GLY A 412 -7.63 41.90 -6.57
CA GLY A 412 -7.09 43.22 -6.22
C GLY A 412 -6.05 43.20 -5.10
N SER A 413 -5.73 44.37 -4.58
CA SER A 413 -4.74 44.53 -3.51
C SER A 413 -5.38 44.36 -2.13
N LYS A 414 -4.57 44.22 -1.08
CA LYS A 414 -5.06 43.97 0.29
C LYS A 414 -6.14 44.94 0.78
N LYS A 415 -6.07 46.21 0.34
CA LYS A 415 -7.06 47.24 0.70
C LYS A 415 -8.46 46.92 0.16
N ASP A 416 -8.53 46.20 -0.95
CA ASP A 416 -9.75 45.84 -1.67
C ASP A 416 -10.43 44.61 -1.03
N LYS A 417 -9.70 43.93 -0.14
CA LYS A 417 -10.08 42.67 0.54
C LYS A 417 -10.41 41.58 -0.47
N PRO A 418 -9.45 41.16 -1.31
CA PRO A 418 -9.72 40.22 -2.37
C PRO A 418 -10.05 38.84 -1.81
N THR A 419 -10.84 38.06 -2.55
CA THR A 419 -11.15 36.67 -2.21
C THR A 419 -9.92 35.76 -2.25
N GLY A 420 -8.92 36.10 -3.09
CA GLY A 420 -7.64 35.39 -3.15
C GLY A 420 -6.92 35.29 -1.79
N GLU A 421 -7.02 36.29 -0.91
CA GLU A 421 -6.46 36.21 0.45
C GLU A 421 -7.13 35.11 1.29
N CYS A 422 -8.44 34.95 1.15
CA CYS A 422 -9.18 33.92 1.88
C CYS A 422 -8.84 32.53 1.35
N PHE A 423 -8.74 32.38 0.03
CA PHE A 423 -8.28 31.13 -0.59
C PHE A 423 -6.89 30.74 -0.10
N ASP A 424 -5.92 31.66 -0.12
CA ASP A 424 -4.55 31.38 0.33
C ASP A 424 -4.51 30.97 1.81
N LEU A 425 -5.39 31.53 2.65
CA LEU A 425 -5.55 31.11 4.04
C LEU A 425 -6.19 29.73 4.18
N VAL A 426 -7.19 29.39 3.37
CA VAL A 426 -7.76 28.04 3.33
C VAL A 426 -6.69 27.03 2.94
N ASP A 427 -5.99 27.27 1.83
CA ASP A 427 -4.96 26.37 1.30
C ASP A 427 -3.82 26.15 2.31
N LYS A 428 -3.30 27.23 2.91
CA LYS A 428 -2.24 27.15 3.92
C LYS A 428 -2.64 26.35 5.16
N ASN A 429 -3.87 26.52 5.63
CA ASN A 429 -4.32 25.82 6.83
C ASN A 429 -4.63 24.35 6.51
N LEU A 430 -5.18 24.03 5.34
CA LEU A 430 -5.33 22.64 4.88
C LEU A 430 -3.97 21.95 4.74
N ASP A 431 -2.98 22.62 4.17
CA ASP A 431 -1.59 22.10 4.09
C ASP A 431 -0.99 21.85 5.48
N THR A 432 -1.20 22.78 6.41
CA THR A 432 -0.77 22.60 7.81
C THR A 432 -1.42 21.38 8.47
N ALA A 433 -2.72 21.17 8.23
CA ALA A 433 -3.44 20.00 8.74
C ALA A 433 -2.94 18.71 8.09
N LEU A 434 -2.77 18.68 6.75
CA LEU A 434 -2.25 17.53 6.02
C LEU A 434 -0.87 17.10 6.52
N VAL A 435 0.04 18.06 6.72
CA VAL A 435 1.38 17.78 7.25
C VAL A 435 1.33 17.22 8.67
N HIS A 436 0.40 17.69 9.51
CA HIS A 436 0.22 17.14 10.85
C HIS A 436 -0.28 15.68 10.80
N GLU A 437 -1.32 15.41 10.03
CA GLU A 437 -1.92 14.07 9.92
C GLU A 437 -0.98 13.06 9.24
N GLN A 438 -0.15 13.52 8.30
CA GLN A 438 0.89 12.71 7.68
C GLN A 438 1.92 12.21 8.70
N ARG A 439 2.30 13.05 9.68
CA ARG A 439 3.21 12.64 10.76
C ARG A 439 2.54 11.65 11.70
N GLN A 440 1.29 11.92 12.10
CA GLN A 440 0.52 10.99 12.94
C GLN A 440 0.38 9.62 12.29
N PHE A 441 0.06 9.59 10.98
CA PHE A 441 0.06 8.36 10.19
C PHE A 441 1.39 7.63 10.28
N SER A 442 2.51 8.31 9.97
CA SER A 442 3.85 7.72 9.95
C SER A 442 4.29 7.16 11.31
N ASP A 443 3.99 7.87 12.40
CA ASP A 443 4.36 7.47 13.76
C ASP A 443 3.55 6.24 14.21
N LYS A 444 2.25 6.20 13.92
CA LYS A 444 1.38 5.06 14.29
C LYS A 444 1.62 3.83 13.40
N ALA A 445 1.86 4.04 12.10
CA ALA A 445 2.14 2.97 11.13
C ALA A 445 3.51 2.32 11.40
N SER A 446 4.54 3.11 11.67
CA SER A 446 5.89 2.59 11.98
C SER A 446 5.89 1.74 13.26
N GLY A 447 5.26 2.22 14.34
CA GLY A 447 5.11 1.43 15.57
C GLY A 447 4.32 0.12 15.37
N GLY A 448 3.35 0.10 14.45
CA GLY A 448 2.63 -1.11 14.07
C GLY A 448 3.49 -2.11 13.30
N LEU A 449 4.29 -1.64 12.33
CA LEU A 449 5.21 -2.47 11.54
C LEU A 449 6.34 -3.03 12.40
N ASP A 450 6.93 -2.22 13.27
CA ASP A 450 8.00 -2.63 14.18
C ASP A 450 7.56 -3.78 15.09
N ALA A 451 6.29 -3.80 15.52
CA ALA A 451 5.74 -4.90 16.31
C ALA A 451 5.65 -6.23 15.54
N MET A 452 5.66 -6.20 14.20
CA MET A 452 5.72 -7.40 13.35
C MET A 452 7.15 -7.87 13.04
N THR A 453 8.18 -7.05 13.31
CA THR A 453 9.55 -7.41 12.97
C THR A 453 10.04 -8.63 13.74
N GLY A 454 10.74 -9.53 13.05
CA GLY A 454 11.32 -10.76 13.64
C GLY A 454 10.37 -11.94 13.79
N LEU A 455 9.05 -11.78 13.63
CA LEU A 455 8.07 -12.88 13.68
C LEU A 455 8.33 -13.99 12.65
N PRO A 456 8.51 -13.68 11.35
CA PRO A 456 8.73 -14.70 10.33
C PRO A 456 10.03 -15.49 10.58
N VAL A 457 11.10 -14.78 10.97
CA VAL A 457 12.41 -15.38 11.27
C VAL A 457 12.35 -16.24 12.53
N GLY A 458 11.72 -15.75 13.60
CA GLY A 458 11.52 -16.49 14.84
C GLY A 458 10.68 -17.75 14.64
N ALA A 459 9.58 -17.66 13.88
CA ALA A 459 8.74 -18.81 13.55
C ALA A 459 9.49 -19.84 12.70
N ALA A 460 10.27 -19.41 11.71
CA ALA A 460 11.07 -20.29 10.86
C ALA A 460 12.16 -21.02 11.67
N VAL A 461 12.91 -20.30 12.49
CA VAL A 461 13.95 -20.89 13.35
C VAL A 461 13.34 -21.89 14.33
N LEU A 462 12.20 -21.57 14.94
CA LEU A 462 11.54 -22.45 15.89
C LEU A 462 10.89 -23.67 15.23
N ALA A 463 10.40 -23.55 14.00
CA ALA A 463 9.92 -24.69 13.22
C ALA A 463 11.06 -25.69 12.95
N VAL A 464 12.24 -25.20 12.57
CA VAL A 464 13.44 -26.03 12.33
C VAL A 464 13.92 -26.68 13.63
N LEU A 465 14.02 -25.91 14.72
CA LEU A 465 14.46 -26.42 16.02
C LEU A 465 13.47 -27.44 16.60
N ALA A 466 12.17 -27.23 16.44
CA ALA A 466 11.17 -28.17 16.92
C ALA A 466 11.12 -29.46 16.08
N ALA A 467 11.32 -29.36 14.76
CA ALA A 467 11.48 -30.54 13.91
C ALA A 467 12.71 -31.36 14.32
N ALA A 468 13.86 -30.71 14.55
CA ALA A 468 15.06 -31.37 15.05
C ALA A 468 14.83 -32.00 16.43
N GLY A 469 14.24 -31.26 17.37
CA GLY A 469 13.93 -31.74 18.73
C GLY A 469 12.99 -32.94 18.76
N ALA A 470 11.98 -32.98 17.88
CA ALA A 470 11.09 -34.13 17.73
C ALA A 470 11.86 -35.36 17.24
N VAL A 471 12.70 -35.22 16.20
CA VAL A 471 13.50 -36.31 15.65
C VAL A 471 14.49 -36.86 16.67
N PHE A 472 15.25 -35.99 17.35
CA PHE A 472 16.23 -36.40 18.36
C PHE A 472 15.58 -36.98 19.63
N GLY A 473 14.46 -36.41 20.09
CA GLY A 473 13.74 -36.88 21.27
C GLY A 473 13.08 -38.25 21.09
N ILE A 474 12.73 -38.62 19.86
CA ILE A 474 12.21 -39.96 19.50
C ILE A 474 13.37 -40.93 19.22
N GLY A 475 14.41 -40.47 18.52
CA GLY A 475 15.59 -41.27 18.17
C GLY A 475 16.36 -41.77 19.39
N ARG A 476 16.55 -40.92 20.41
CA ARG A 476 17.25 -41.28 21.65
C ARG A 476 16.49 -42.32 22.49
N ARG A 477 15.15 -42.39 22.35
CA ARG A 477 14.34 -43.46 22.97
C ARG A 477 14.45 -44.79 22.23
N LEU A 478 14.63 -44.77 20.91
CA LEU A 478 14.81 -46.00 20.12
C LEU A 478 16.15 -46.69 20.39
N SER A 479 17.16 -45.95 20.84
CA SER A 479 18.45 -46.52 21.26
C SER A 479 18.43 -47.17 22.64
N GLU A 480 17.44 -46.86 23.49
CA GLU A 480 17.32 -47.46 24.84
C GLU A 480 16.59 -48.83 24.83
N TYR A 481 15.96 -49.21 23.72
CA TYR A 481 15.27 -50.51 23.54
C TYR A 481 16.04 -51.50 22.65
N ARG A 482 17.29 -51.18 22.30
CA ARG A 482 18.28 -52.12 21.77
C ARG A 482 19.18 -52.55 22.91
#